data_AF-A0A7V7VUU8-F1
#
_entry.id   AF-A0A7V7VUU8-F1
#
_cell.length_a   1.000
_cell.length_b   1.000
_cell.length_c   1.000
_cell.angle_alpha   90.00
_cell.angle_beta   90.00
_cell.angle_gamma   90.00
#
_symmetry.space_group_name_H-M   'P 1'
#
loop_
_entity.id
_entity.type
_entity.pdbx_description
1 polymer ?
#
loop_
_entity_poly.entity_id
_entity_poly.type
_entity_poly.pdbx_seq_one_letter_code
_entity_poly.pdbx_strand_id
1 'polypeptide(L)'
;MKPTHTVMNYPASTTGDWSAYWRASPMRHLRLRWRHVQLSVPNRKHKAHLIATSGSFAALRPDDLPLVCVVRNAAPYMRSFLRYYRKMGVTRFIVVDDQSDDGTTEILSSAPDVDLFSSNVRYAQADRGRAWRDALFNLYGRGRWYLSVDADEFFVFPRMEQRDIHSFIEELEQNGIRRCLAPMIDMYPGGLLRDGVFVDDGTKYPFEVSSHFDGNGYTAKPEKFGVAVRGGPRLRLFGRSMRLSKFPLMWVDKKTDYRRGSIHGPGPCFRNFLPATGALLHYRFSSLSVGEFKRIASEKSHAGGAEHYRAIVENERFSDDLSLVYEGSVHYTGPASLVERGFMVDLRDVVRGSRPSCRTSA
;
A
#
# COMPACT_ATOMS: atom_id res chain seq x y z
N MET A 1 -30.92 5.17 -16.36
CA MET A 1 -29.56 5.22 -16.98
C MET A 1 -28.52 4.83 -15.94
N LYS A 2 -27.76 3.75 -16.16
CA LYS A 2 -26.61 3.42 -15.32
C LYS A 2 -25.61 4.58 -15.43
N PRO A 3 -25.06 5.13 -14.34
CA PRO A 3 -23.98 6.09 -14.47
C PRO A 3 -22.85 5.34 -15.18
N THR A 4 -22.44 5.84 -16.35
CA THR A 4 -21.22 5.42 -17.01
C THR A 4 -20.11 5.57 -15.99
N HIS A 5 -19.59 4.44 -15.49
CA HIS A 5 -18.44 4.48 -14.60
C HIS A 5 -17.28 5.00 -15.44
N THR A 6 -16.95 6.29 -15.31
CA THR A 6 -15.87 6.92 -16.05
C THR A 6 -14.57 6.21 -15.67
N VAL A 7 -14.12 5.31 -16.54
CA VAL A 7 -12.78 4.73 -16.46
C VAL A 7 -11.84 5.84 -16.91
N MET A 8 -10.88 6.18 -16.06
CA MET A 8 -9.85 7.18 -16.34
C MET A 8 -8.62 6.46 -16.85
N ASN A 9 -8.05 6.90 -17.97
CA ASN A 9 -6.69 6.50 -18.36
C ASN A 9 -5.73 7.01 -17.29
N TYR A 10 -4.78 6.17 -16.89
CA TYR A 10 -3.85 6.49 -15.82
C TYR A 10 -2.42 6.17 -16.28
N PRO A 11 -1.39 7.00 -15.99
CA PRO A 11 -1.41 8.23 -15.18
C PRO A 11 -2.35 9.34 -15.65
N ALA A 12 -2.77 10.22 -14.75
CA ALA A 12 -3.71 11.29 -15.08
C ALA A 12 -3.03 12.36 -15.94
N SER A 13 -3.66 12.77 -17.05
CA SER A 13 -3.11 13.81 -17.93
C SER A 13 -3.27 15.21 -17.32
N THR A 14 -4.30 15.41 -16.49
CA THR A 14 -4.54 16.66 -15.78
C THR A 14 -5.01 16.42 -14.34
N THR A 15 -4.80 17.38 -13.45
CA THR A 15 -5.37 17.33 -12.09
C THR A 15 -6.90 17.31 -12.09
N GLY A 16 -7.52 17.80 -13.17
CA GLY A 16 -8.97 17.78 -13.41
C GLY A 16 -9.55 16.37 -13.53
N ASP A 17 -8.77 15.37 -13.94
CA ASP A 17 -9.23 13.99 -14.14
C ASP A 17 -9.69 13.36 -12.82
N TRP A 18 -9.07 13.77 -11.71
CA TRP A 18 -9.43 13.32 -10.36
C TRP A 18 -10.72 13.95 -9.82
N SER A 19 -11.21 15.03 -10.44
CA SER A 19 -12.39 15.75 -9.95
C SER A 19 -13.64 14.87 -9.91
N ALA A 20 -13.79 13.93 -10.84
CA ALA A 20 -14.89 12.96 -10.89
C ALA A 20 -14.88 11.95 -9.72
N TYR A 21 -13.72 11.78 -9.09
CA TYR A 21 -13.54 10.89 -7.94
C TYR A 21 -13.72 11.63 -6.62
N TRP A 22 -13.17 12.85 -6.55
CA TRP A 22 -13.22 13.71 -5.37
C TRP A 22 -14.61 14.33 -5.13
N ARG A 23 -15.35 14.67 -6.19
CA ARG A 23 -16.70 15.26 -6.13
C ARG A 23 -17.81 14.22 -6.22
N ALA A 24 -17.76 13.17 -5.40
CA ALA A 24 -18.88 12.25 -5.34
C ALA A 24 -20.16 12.99 -4.90
N SER A 25 -21.28 12.79 -5.60
CA SER A 25 -22.54 13.48 -5.25
C SER A 25 -23.02 13.09 -3.85
N PRO A 26 -23.80 13.94 -3.14
CA PRO A 26 -24.38 13.60 -1.85
C PRO A 26 -25.13 12.26 -1.85
N MET A 27 -25.86 11.96 -2.93
CA MET A 27 -26.54 10.66 -3.11
C MET A 27 -25.55 9.50 -3.21
N ARG A 28 -24.40 9.67 -3.88
CA ARG A 28 -23.34 8.65 -3.93
C ARG A 28 -22.73 8.45 -2.55
N HIS A 29 -22.46 9.51 -1.79
CA HIS A 29 -22.00 9.40 -0.40
C HIS A 29 -23.03 8.67 0.48
N LEU A 30 -24.32 8.99 0.36
CA LEU A 30 -25.38 8.32 1.10
C LEU A 30 -25.46 6.82 0.75
N ARG A 31 -25.42 6.47 -0.54
CA ARG A 31 -25.39 5.07 -1.00
C ARG A 31 -24.17 4.31 -0.48
N LEU A 32 -22.99 4.93 -0.49
CA LEU A 32 -21.77 4.31 0.02
C LEU A 32 -21.79 4.17 1.54
N ARG A 33 -22.36 5.14 2.27
CA ARG A 33 -22.61 5.04 3.72
C ARG A 33 -23.57 3.90 4.03
N TRP A 34 -24.71 3.83 3.34
CA TRP A 34 -25.70 2.76 3.51
C TRP A 34 -25.10 1.39 3.19
N ARG A 35 -24.37 1.27 2.08
CA ARG A 35 -23.63 0.06 1.73
C ARG A 35 -22.62 -0.31 2.82
N HIS A 36 -21.90 0.66 3.39
CA HIS A 36 -20.94 0.39 4.46
C HIS A 36 -21.64 -0.13 5.73
N VAL A 37 -22.80 0.44 6.10
CA VAL A 37 -23.61 -0.05 7.23
C VAL A 37 -24.10 -1.49 6.97
N GLN A 38 -24.39 -1.84 5.72
CA GLN A 38 -24.77 -3.20 5.32
C GLN A 38 -23.60 -4.19 5.26
N LEU A 39 -22.34 -3.73 5.27
CA LEU A 39 -21.19 -4.63 5.31
C LEU A 39 -21.13 -5.28 6.68
N SER A 40 -21.63 -6.51 6.75
CA SER A 40 -21.48 -7.36 7.92
C SER A 40 -19.99 -7.57 8.20
N VAL A 41 -19.59 -7.40 9.46
CA VAL A 41 -18.26 -7.86 9.91
C VAL A 41 -18.34 -9.39 9.88
N PRO A 42 -17.55 -10.09 9.05
CA PRO A 42 -17.64 -11.54 8.97
C PRO A 42 -17.36 -12.15 10.35
N ASN A 43 -18.32 -12.91 10.89
CA ASN A 43 -18.07 -13.69 12.10
C ASN A 43 -17.15 -14.85 11.73
N ARG A 44 -15.90 -14.85 12.21
CA ARG A 44 -14.86 -15.82 11.82
C ARG A 44 -14.51 -16.71 13.00
N LYS A 45 -14.36 -18.01 12.70
CA LYS A 45 -14.10 -19.07 13.68
C LYS A 45 -12.78 -18.90 14.43
N HIS A 46 -11.75 -18.38 13.78
CA HIS A 46 -10.41 -18.22 14.38
C HIS A 46 -10.20 -16.79 14.85
N LYS A 47 -9.97 -16.61 16.15
CA LYS A 47 -9.52 -15.34 16.72
C LYS A 47 -8.01 -15.22 16.51
N ALA A 48 -7.59 -14.14 15.84
CA ALA A 48 -6.18 -13.86 15.56
C ALA A 48 -5.54 -13.24 16.81
N HIS A 49 -5.05 -14.08 17.72
CA HIS A 49 -4.39 -13.63 18.94
C HIS A 49 -2.96 -13.20 18.61
N LEU A 50 -2.59 -12.01 19.08
CA LEU A 50 -1.24 -11.48 18.98
C LEU A 50 -0.45 -11.86 20.22
N ILE A 51 0.78 -12.32 20.02
CA ILE A 51 1.69 -12.74 21.09
C ILE A 51 2.91 -11.81 21.02
N ALA A 52 3.07 -10.98 22.05
CA ALA A 52 4.23 -10.09 22.16
C ALA A 52 5.52 -10.92 22.20
N THR A 53 6.46 -10.61 21.32
CA THR A 53 7.70 -11.38 21.14
C THR A 53 8.93 -10.57 21.57
N SER A 54 9.07 -9.34 21.10
CA SER A 54 10.16 -8.43 21.51
C SER A 54 9.76 -6.98 21.28
N GLY A 55 10.26 -6.04 22.08
CA GLY A 55 9.97 -4.61 21.95
C GLY A 55 9.70 -3.94 23.29
N SER A 56 9.55 -2.62 23.29
CA SER A 56 9.26 -1.88 24.52
C SER A 56 7.77 -1.91 24.87
N PHE A 57 6.90 -2.10 23.87
CA PHE A 57 5.43 -2.08 24.01
C PHE A 57 4.91 -0.86 24.78
N ALA A 58 5.66 0.24 24.71
CA ALA A 58 5.34 1.46 25.42
C ALA A 58 4.14 2.14 24.75
N ALA A 59 3.33 2.84 25.54
CA ALA A 59 2.22 3.61 25.00
C ALA A 59 2.73 4.67 24.01
N LEU A 60 2.04 4.81 22.87
CA LEU A 60 2.39 5.82 21.88
C LEU A 60 2.15 7.23 22.41
N ARG A 61 3.14 8.09 22.22
CA ARG A 61 3.07 9.53 22.49
C ARG A 61 2.19 10.22 21.44
N PRO A 62 1.71 11.45 21.71
CA PRO A 62 0.90 12.20 20.74
C PRO A 62 1.62 12.43 19.40
N ASP A 63 2.92 12.69 19.43
CA ASP A 63 3.73 12.99 18.24
C ASP A 63 4.24 11.73 17.52
N ASP A 64 3.99 10.53 18.06
CA ASP A 64 4.43 9.29 17.43
C ASP A 64 3.61 9.03 16.14
N LEU A 65 4.32 8.87 15.02
CA LEU A 65 3.83 8.24 13.81
C LEU A 65 4.14 6.72 13.80
N PRO A 66 3.18 5.86 14.16
CA PRO A 66 3.33 4.41 14.09
C PRO A 66 3.22 3.88 12.64
N LEU A 67 4.02 2.86 12.35
CA LEU A 67 3.91 2.03 11.15
C LEU A 67 3.46 0.62 11.53
N VAL A 68 2.46 0.08 10.84
CA VAL A 68 2.00 -1.30 10.97
C VAL A 68 2.41 -2.11 9.75
N CYS A 69 3.08 -3.25 9.98
CA CYS A 69 3.49 -4.16 8.92
C CYS A 69 3.19 -5.62 9.30
N VAL A 70 2.94 -6.46 8.30
CA VAL A 70 2.87 -7.92 8.45
C VAL A 70 3.93 -8.50 7.54
N VAL A 71 4.81 -9.33 8.09
CA VAL A 71 5.98 -9.84 7.39
C VAL A 71 5.99 -11.36 7.39
N ARG A 72 6.60 -11.91 6.34
CA ARG A 72 7.09 -13.29 6.33
C ARG A 72 8.26 -13.38 5.37
N ASN A 73 9.40 -13.83 5.87
CA ASN A 73 10.63 -13.97 5.12
C ASN A 73 10.99 -12.69 4.34
N ALA A 74 11.13 -11.60 5.09
CA ALA A 74 11.42 -10.26 4.59
C ALA A 74 12.86 -9.80 4.92
N ALA A 75 13.73 -10.71 5.37
CA ALA A 75 15.12 -10.41 5.66
C ALA A 75 15.86 -9.74 4.49
N PRO A 76 15.58 -10.07 3.20
CA PRO A 76 16.26 -9.45 2.07
C PRO A 76 16.11 -7.94 1.92
N TYR A 77 15.20 -7.29 2.64
CA TYR A 77 14.99 -5.83 2.55
C TYR A 77 14.60 -5.17 3.89
N MET A 78 14.66 -5.87 5.01
CA MET A 78 14.16 -5.34 6.29
C MET A 78 15.02 -4.20 6.87
N ARG A 79 16.34 -4.21 6.70
CA ARG A 79 17.21 -3.13 7.22
C ARG A 79 16.96 -1.84 6.43
N SER A 80 16.87 -1.94 5.11
CA SER A 80 16.52 -0.82 4.23
C SER A 80 15.11 -0.30 4.49
N PHE A 81 14.13 -1.18 4.75
CA PHE A 81 12.77 -0.81 5.14
C PHE A 81 12.75 0.03 6.43
N LEU A 82 13.40 -0.46 7.50
CA LEU A 82 13.49 0.28 8.77
C LEU A 82 14.19 1.63 8.57
N ARG A 83 15.33 1.65 7.86
CA ARG A 83 16.08 2.88 7.57
C ARG A 83 15.22 3.90 6.82
N TYR A 84 14.50 3.45 5.78
CA TYR A 84 13.68 4.31 4.94
C TYR A 84 12.59 5.01 5.76
N TYR A 85 11.83 4.22 6.53
CA TYR A 85 10.70 4.76 7.29
C TYR A 85 11.14 5.56 8.51
N ARG A 86 12.27 5.22 9.16
CA ARG A 86 12.88 6.10 10.17
C ARG A 86 13.23 7.47 9.59
N LYS A 87 13.88 7.50 8.42
CA LYS A 87 14.20 8.75 7.72
C LYS A 87 12.94 9.55 7.35
N MET A 88 11.84 8.88 7.05
CA MET A 88 10.56 9.54 6.76
C MET A 88 9.91 10.19 7.99
N GLY A 89 10.23 9.73 9.21
CA GLY A 89 9.64 10.21 10.46
C GLY A 89 8.80 9.16 11.21
N VAL A 90 8.86 7.88 10.83
CA VAL A 90 8.26 6.80 11.63
C VAL A 90 9.06 6.65 12.92
N THR A 91 8.34 6.66 14.04
CA THR A 91 8.91 6.62 15.40
C THR A 91 8.69 5.28 16.10
N ARG A 92 7.71 4.50 15.64
CA ARG A 92 7.39 3.17 16.17
C ARG A 92 6.99 2.22 15.05
N PHE A 93 7.66 1.07 14.99
CA PHE A 93 7.33 -0.02 14.09
C PHE A 93 6.56 -1.10 14.86
N ILE A 94 5.36 -1.42 14.40
CA ILE A 94 4.48 -2.41 15.03
C ILE A 94 4.28 -3.53 14.03
N VAL A 95 4.97 -4.65 14.25
CA VAL A 95 5.15 -5.68 13.23
C VAL A 95 4.57 -7.00 13.70
N VAL A 96 3.81 -7.68 12.82
CA VAL A 96 3.49 -9.10 13.01
C VAL A 96 4.35 -9.93 12.08
N ASP A 97 5.16 -10.82 12.67
CA ASP A 97 5.91 -11.82 11.94
C ASP A 97 5.09 -13.13 11.84
N ASP A 98 4.74 -13.50 10.61
CA ASP A 98 4.04 -14.75 10.30
C ASP A 98 5.06 -15.90 10.20
N GLN A 99 5.77 -16.14 11.30
CA GLN A 99 6.74 -17.23 11.50
C GLN A 99 7.78 -17.29 10.37
N SER A 100 8.61 -16.26 10.28
CA SER A 100 9.75 -16.24 9.37
C SER A 100 10.83 -17.25 9.77
N ASP A 101 11.61 -17.70 8.79
CA ASP A 101 12.70 -18.68 8.95
C ASP A 101 14.01 -18.25 8.24
N ASP A 102 14.12 -16.98 7.87
CA ASP A 102 15.20 -16.44 7.02
C ASP A 102 16.08 -15.37 7.70
N GLY A 103 15.93 -15.16 9.01
CA GLY A 103 16.60 -14.07 9.74
C GLY A 103 15.75 -12.81 9.96
N THR A 104 14.51 -12.76 9.46
CA THR A 104 13.62 -11.59 9.61
C THR A 104 13.38 -11.25 11.08
N THR A 105 13.07 -12.26 11.89
CA THR A 105 12.75 -12.11 13.31
C THR A 105 13.93 -11.47 14.05
N GLU A 106 15.15 -11.96 13.82
CA GLU A 106 16.37 -11.50 14.47
C GLU A 106 16.68 -10.04 14.11
N ILE A 107 16.54 -9.66 12.84
CA ILE A 107 16.71 -8.27 12.39
C ILE A 107 15.72 -7.36 13.14
N LEU A 108 14.43 -7.74 13.19
CA LEU A 108 13.39 -6.95 13.83
C LEU A 108 13.54 -6.87 15.35
N SER A 109 13.84 -7.98 16.02
CA SER A 109 14.01 -8.02 17.48
C SER A 109 15.22 -7.22 17.97
N SER A 110 16.22 -7.00 17.11
CA SER A 110 17.39 -6.18 17.44
C SER A 110 17.14 -4.67 17.39
N ALA A 111 16.02 -4.24 16.79
CA ALA A 111 15.70 -2.82 16.62
C ALA A 111 14.90 -2.28 17.82
N PRO A 112 15.39 -1.23 18.53
CA PRO A 112 14.80 -0.76 19.79
C PRO A 112 13.43 -0.06 19.62
N ASP A 113 13.12 0.37 18.42
CA ASP A 113 11.89 1.05 17.99
C ASP A 113 10.88 0.10 17.33
N VAL A 114 11.11 -1.22 17.40
CA VAL A 114 10.22 -2.26 16.91
C VAL A 114 9.51 -2.96 18.07
N ASP A 115 8.18 -2.98 17.99
CA ASP A 115 7.35 -3.89 18.77
C ASP A 115 6.92 -5.05 17.86
N LEU A 116 7.49 -6.22 18.11
CA LEU A 116 7.32 -7.43 17.33
C LEU A 116 6.31 -8.36 17.99
N PHE A 117 5.37 -8.83 17.19
CA PHE A 117 4.35 -9.80 17.56
C PHE A 117 4.44 -11.04 16.67
N SER A 118 4.12 -12.19 17.24
CA SER A 118 3.76 -13.40 16.51
C SER A 118 2.26 -13.67 16.69
N SER A 119 1.75 -14.76 16.09
CA SER A 119 0.35 -15.15 16.23
C SER A 119 0.13 -16.66 16.28
N ASN A 120 -0.95 -17.07 16.95
CA ASN A 120 -1.42 -18.45 17.04
C ASN A 120 -2.04 -18.98 15.73
N VAL A 121 -2.25 -18.11 14.76
CA VAL A 121 -2.84 -18.45 13.45
C VAL A 121 -1.88 -18.03 12.34
N ARG A 122 -2.07 -18.55 11.13
CA ARG A 122 -1.30 -18.16 9.94
C ARG A 122 -2.01 -17.06 9.16
N TYR A 123 -1.30 -16.37 8.26
CA TYR A 123 -1.85 -15.25 7.48
C TYR A 123 -3.20 -15.55 6.81
N ALA A 124 -3.38 -16.75 6.26
CA ALA A 124 -4.65 -17.19 5.66
C ALA A 124 -5.82 -17.17 6.65
N GLN A 125 -5.58 -17.63 7.88
CA GLN A 125 -6.55 -17.71 8.96
C GLN A 125 -6.81 -16.34 9.60
N ALA A 126 -5.81 -15.44 9.58
CA ALA A 126 -5.89 -14.06 10.06
C ALA A 126 -6.56 -13.09 9.06
N ASP A 127 -7.46 -13.61 8.22
CA ASP A 127 -8.14 -12.86 7.17
C ASP A 127 -7.18 -12.11 6.23
N ARG A 128 -6.05 -12.76 5.91
CA ARG A 128 -4.95 -12.21 5.09
C ARG A 128 -4.37 -10.96 5.73
N GLY A 129 -3.98 -11.09 7.00
CA GLY A 129 -3.41 -10.03 7.81
C GLY A 129 -4.36 -8.92 8.23
N ARG A 130 -5.61 -8.88 7.76
CA ARG A 130 -6.59 -7.84 8.15
C ARG A 130 -6.95 -7.91 9.62
N ALA A 131 -7.09 -9.12 10.16
CA ALA A 131 -7.43 -9.32 11.57
C ALA A 131 -6.30 -8.83 12.48
N TRP A 132 -5.04 -9.10 12.12
CA TRP A 132 -3.88 -8.61 12.85
C TRP A 132 -3.76 -7.10 12.83
N ARG A 133 -3.87 -6.47 11.65
CA ARG A 133 -3.81 -5.01 11.53
C ARG A 133 -4.89 -4.31 12.36
N ASP A 134 -6.13 -4.81 12.29
CA ASP A 134 -7.23 -4.30 13.13
C ASP A 134 -6.96 -4.51 14.63
N ALA A 135 -6.38 -5.64 15.03
CA ALA A 135 -6.02 -5.91 16.42
C ALA A 135 -4.91 -4.97 16.91
N LEU A 136 -3.89 -4.71 16.10
CA LEU A 136 -2.83 -3.75 16.43
C LEU A 136 -3.38 -2.32 16.58
N PHE A 137 -4.26 -1.87 15.70
CA PHE A 137 -4.92 -0.56 15.86
C PHE A 137 -5.72 -0.44 17.16
N ASN A 138 -6.32 -1.54 17.62
CA ASN A 138 -7.03 -1.54 18.89
C ASN A 138 -6.07 -1.56 20.08
N LEU A 139 -4.95 -2.27 19.97
CA LEU A 139 -3.93 -2.38 21.01
C LEU A 139 -3.17 -1.05 21.24
N TYR A 140 -2.75 -0.40 20.15
CA TYR A 140 -1.97 0.84 20.19
C TYR A 140 -2.83 2.12 20.17
N GLY A 141 -4.15 1.95 20.09
CA GLY A 141 -5.11 3.03 20.20
C GLY A 141 -5.50 3.65 18.86
N ARG A 142 -6.73 4.17 18.84
CA ARG A 142 -7.36 4.84 17.70
C ARG A 142 -7.41 6.34 17.94
N GLY A 143 -7.71 7.10 16.88
CA GLY A 143 -7.67 8.56 16.87
C GLY A 143 -6.29 9.11 16.59
N ARG A 144 -5.54 8.46 15.69
CA ARG A 144 -4.23 8.92 15.22
C ARG A 144 -3.95 8.48 13.78
N TRP A 145 -2.94 9.08 13.17
CA TRP A 145 -2.41 8.63 11.88
C TRP A 145 -1.57 7.36 12.05
N TYR A 146 -1.67 6.47 11.07
CA TYR A 146 -0.85 5.28 10.94
C TYR A 146 -0.32 5.20 9.50
N LEU A 147 0.91 4.73 9.36
CA LEU A 147 1.36 4.08 8.13
C LEU A 147 1.02 2.59 8.21
N SER A 148 0.48 2.01 7.14
CA SER A 148 0.21 0.58 7.03
C SER A 148 0.61 0.09 5.65
N VAL A 149 1.75 -0.59 5.59
CA VAL A 149 2.41 -1.02 4.35
C VAL A 149 2.79 -2.49 4.42
N ASP A 150 3.02 -3.11 3.27
CA ASP A 150 3.74 -4.38 3.19
C ASP A 150 5.26 -4.11 3.10
N ALA A 151 6.07 -5.13 3.37
CA ALA A 151 7.51 -4.94 3.54
C ALA A 151 8.26 -4.66 2.22
N ASP A 152 7.65 -4.96 1.08
CA ASP A 152 8.12 -4.65 -0.28
C ASP A 152 7.59 -3.29 -0.80
N GLU A 153 6.97 -2.47 0.05
CA GLU A 153 6.35 -1.20 -0.33
C GLU A 153 7.02 0.01 0.33
N PHE A 154 7.41 0.99 -0.49
CA PHE A 154 8.06 2.23 -0.05
C PHE A 154 7.20 3.43 -0.42
N PHE A 155 6.65 4.11 0.58
CA PHE A 155 5.69 5.20 0.40
C PHE A 155 6.38 6.52 0.03
N VAL A 156 5.91 7.17 -1.02
CA VAL A 156 6.36 8.50 -1.43
C VAL A 156 5.19 9.46 -1.54
N PHE A 157 5.46 10.74 -1.31
CA PHE A 157 4.44 11.79 -1.36
C PHE A 157 4.98 13.06 -2.05
N PRO A 158 4.11 13.95 -2.55
CA PRO A 158 4.51 15.20 -3.18
C PRO A 158 5.40 16.06 -2.27
N ARG A 159 6.50 16.58 -2.84
CA ARG A 159 7.50 17.43 -2.16
C ARG A 159 8.19 16.80 -0.96
N MET A 160 8.30 15.47 -0.92
CA MET A 160 8.99 14.75 0.15
C MET A 160 10.45 15.19 0.34
N GLU A 161 11.08 15.78 -0.68
CA GLU A 161 12.44 16.33 -0.61
C GLU A 161 12.50 17.68 0.13
N GLN A 162 11.36 18.36 0.29
CA GLN A 162 11.25 19.71 0.84
C GLN A 162 10.50 19.75 2.18
N ARG A 163 9.88 18.64 2.60
CA ARG A 163 9.10 18.56 3.84
C ARG A 163 9.03 17.15 4.40
N ASP A 164 8.75 17.06 5.69
CA ASP A 164 8.54 15.80 6.38
C ASP A 164 7.10 15.26 6.22
N ILE A 165 6.89 14.04 6.73
CA ILE A 165 5.59 13.38 6.68
C ILE A 165 4.53 14.08 7.56
N HIS A 166 4.93 14.74 8.64
CA HIS A 166 4.01 15.46 9.54
C HIS A 166 3.43 16.69 8.83
N SER A 167 4.26 17.48 8.16
CA SER A 167 3.84 18.57 7.29
C SER A 167 2.94 18.08 6.15
N PHE A 168 3.18 16.86 5.65
CA PHE A 168 2.30 16.23 4.66
C PHE A 168 0.93 15.84 5.25
N ILE A 169 0.91 15.27 6.44
CA ILE A 169 -0.32 14.98 7.19
C ILE A 169 -1.12 16.27 7.42
N GLU A 170 -0.50 17.34 7.90
CA GLU A 170 -1.17 18.63 8.13
C GLU A 170 -1.86 19.17 6.86
N GLU A 171 -1.19 19.09 5.71
CA GLU A 171 -1.81 19.49 4.44
C GLU A 171 -3.02 18.61 4.07
N LEU A 172 -2.93 17.30 4.29
CA LEU A 172 -4.09 16.41 4.10
C LEU A 172 -5.25 16.84 4.99
N GLU A 173 -4.98 17.11 6.27
CA GLU A 173 -5.99 17.52 7.25
C GLU A 173 -6.65 18.86 6.89
N GLN A 174 -5.85 19.86 6.48
CA GLN A 174 -6.35 21.15 6.00
C GLN A 174 -7.26 21.01 4.77
N ASN A 175 -7.08 19.96 3.98
CA ASN A 175 -7.92 19.62 2.83
C ASN A 175 -9.05 18.63 3.16
N GLY A 176 -9.25 18.28 4.44
CA GLY A 176 -10.28 17.33 4.89
C GLY A 176 -10.00 15.88 4.47
N ILE A 177 -8.76 15.57 4.05
CA ILE A 177 -8.32 14.24 3.66
C ILE A 177 -7.85 13.49 4.90
N ARG A 178 -8.41 12.30 5.11
CA ARG A 178 -8.06 11.41 6.22
C ARG A 178 -7.34 10.14 5.77
N ARG A 179 -7.08 9.99 4.47
CA ARG A 179 -6.42 8.82 3.86
C ARG A 179 -5.71 9.24 2.60
N CYS A 180 -4.50 8.73 2.38
CA CYS A 180 -3.77 8.94 1.14
C CYS A 180 -4.08 7.79 0.18
N LEU A 181 -4.76 8.03 -0.94
CA LEU A 181 -4.79 7.03 -2.01
C LEU A 181 -3.39 6.97 -2.63
N ALA A 182 -2.82 5.77 -2.68
CA ALA A 182 -1.51 5.52 -3.28
C ALA A 182 -1.61 4.40 -4.32
N PRO A 183 -1.31 4.66 -5.59
CA PRO A 183 -1.05 3.61 -6.57
C PRO A 183 0.20 2.83 -6.17
N MET A 184 0.18 1.53 -6.42
CA MET A 184 1.34 0.65 -6.29
C MET A 184 2.04 0.60 -7.64
N ILE A 185 3.24 1.16 -7.72
CA ILE A 185 4.05 1.18 -8.92
C ILE A 185 4.99 0.00 -8.84
N ASP A 186 4.69 -1.07 -9.60
CA ASP A 186 5.54 -2.26 -9.66
C ASP A 186 6.89 -1.88 -10.30
N MET A 187 7.94 -1.95 -9.48
CA MET A 187 9.31 -1.61 -9.86
C MET A 187 10.05 -2.83 -10.40
N TYR A 188 10.88 -2.65 -11.43
CA TYR A 188 11.72 -3.67 -12.08
C TYR A 188 13.10 -3.13 -12.51
N PRO A 189 14.12 -3.99 -12.70
CA PRO A 189 15.43 -3.55 -13.18
C PRO A 189 15.36 -3.06 -14.64
N GLY A 190 16.30 -2.21 -15.04
CA GLY A 190 16.45 -1.74 -16.43
C GLY A 190 16.94 -2.81 -17.42
N GLY A 191 17.06 -4.06 -16.98
CA GLY A 191 17.57 -5.20 -17.73
C GLY A 191 16.82 -6.48 -17.38
N LEU A 192 17.53 -7.61 -17.31
CA LEU A 192 16.92 -8.88 -16.95
C LEU A 192 16.60 -8.92 -15.46
N LEU A 193 15.59 -9.72 -15.06
CA LEU A 193 15.25 -9.91 -13.65
C LEU A 193 16.46 -10.34 -12.82
N ARG A 194 17.26 -11.30 -13.31
CA ARG A 194 18.48 -11.75 -12.61
C ARG A 194 19.54 -10.68 -12.38
N ASP A 195 19.55 -9.62 -13.19
CA ASP A 195 20.53 -8.54 -13.04
C ASP A 195 20.11 -7.57 -11.92
N GLY A 196 18.84 -7.59 -11.52
CA GLY A 196 18.29 -6.83 -10.40
C GLY A 196 18.65 -7.42 -9.04
N VAL A 197 19.95 -7.57 -8.75
CA VAL A 197 20.45 -8.09 -7.47
C VAL A 197 20.50 -6.97 -6.43
N PHE A 198 19.64 -7.08 -5.41
CA PHE A 198 19.68 -6.21 -4.24
C PHE A 198 20.21 -6.98 -3.04
N VAL A 199 21.17 -6.37 -2.34
CA VAL A 199 21.71 -6.87 -1.08
C VAL A 199 21.46 -5.81 -0.03
N ASP A 200 20.73 -6.17 1.03
CA ASP A 200 20.42 -5.23 2.10
C ASP A 200 21.57 -5.13 3.11
N ASP A 201 22.59 -4.37 2.72
CA ASP A 201 23.71 -3.99 3.58
C ASP A 201 23.42 -2.76 4.44
N GLY A 202 22.19 -2.23 4.38
CA GLY A 202 21.83 -1.01 5.11
C GLY A 202 22.30 0.30 4.45
N THR A 203 22.77 0.28 3.19
CA THR A 203 23.21 1.50 2.47
C THR A 203 22.29 1.93 1.33
N LYS A 204 21.75 0.97 0.56
CA LYS A 204 20.88 1.23 -0.61
C LYS A 204 19.44 0.83 -0.37
N TYR A 205 18.52 1.34 -1.18
CA TYR A 205 17.12 0.92 -1.21
C TYR A 205 16.83 -0.03 -2.38
N PRO A 206 15.86 -0.95 -2.26
CA PRO A 206 15.55 -1.92 -3.32
C PRO A 206 15.17 -1.27 -4.67
N PHE A 207 14.49 -0.12 -4.62
CA PHE A 207 14.09 0.65 -5.81
C PHE A 207 15.25 1.42 -6.49
N GLU A 208 16.46 1.38 -5.95
CA GLU A 208 17.66 1.85 -6.65
C GLU A 208 18.21 0.80 -7.62
N VAL A 209 17.95 -0.49 -7.35
CA VAL A 209 18.32 -1.61 -8.23
C VAL A 209 17.19 -1.89 -9.21
N SER A 210 15.96 -2.06 -8.70
CA SER A 210 14.76 -2.09 -9.53
C SER A 210 14.24 -0.67 -9.69
N SER A 211 14.89 0.09 -10.58
CA SER A 211 14.66 1.53 -10.73
C SER A 211 13.69 1.91 -11.85
N HIS A 212 13.17 0.95 -12.61
CA HIS A 212 12.27 1.19 -13.72
C HIS A 212 10.83 0.79 -13.40
N PHE A 213 9.88 1.41 -14.08
CA PHE A 213 8.46 1.09 -13.98
C PHE A 213 7.72 1.42 -15.29
N ASP A 214 6.50 0.91 -15.46
CA ASP A 214 5.66 1.26 -16.63
C ASP A 214 5.18 2.71 -16.49
N GLY A 215 5.52 3.58 -17.44
CA GLY A 215 5.09 4.98 -17.42
C GLY A 215 3.62 5.19 -17.87
N ASN A 216 2.97 4.16 -18.40
CA ASN A 216 1.62 4.20 -18.96
C ASN A 216 0.92 2.83 -18.88
N GLY A 217 -0.26 2.71 -19.48
CA GLY A 217 -0.97 1.43 -19.55
C GLY A 217 -1.79 1.07 -18.31
N TYR A 218 -2.10 2.07 -17.47
CA TYR A 218 -2.99 1.89 -16.33
C TYR A 218 -4.36 2.51 -16.57
N THR A 219 -5.30 2.08 -15.74
CA THR A 219 -6.63 2.66 -15.64
C THR A 219 -6.98 2.86 -14.17
N ALA A 220 -7.68 3.95 -13.87
CA ALA A 220 -8.30 4.18 -12.58
C ALA A 220 -9.82 4.14 -12.73
N LYS A 221 -10.52 3.48 -11.80
CA LYS A 221 -11.99 3.49 -11.78
C LYS A 221 -12.55 3.30 -10.37
N PRO A 222 -13.77 3.79 -10.09
CA PRO A 222 -14.42 3.54 -8.82
C PRO A 222 -14.83 2.07 -8.70
N GLU A 223 -14.43 1.40 -7.63
CA GLU A 223 -14.82 0.02 -7.31
C GLU A 223 -15.44 -0.09 -5.91
N LYS A 224 -15.80 -1.31 -5.48
CA LYS A 224 -16.47 -1.60 -4.20
C LYS A 224 -15.82 -0.93 -2.99
N PHE A 225 -14.48 -0.93 -2.92
CA PHE A 225 -13.71 -0.47 -1.76
C PHE A 225 -13.04 0.90 -1.94
N GLY A 226 -13.34 1.62 -3.03
CA GLY A 226 -12.68 2.90 -3.36
C GLY A 226 -12.17 2.92 -4.80
N VAL A 227 -11.39 3.94 -5.14
CA VAL A 227 -10.70 4.01 -6.44
C VAL A 227 -9.68 2.88 -6.57
N ALA A 228 -9.79 2.12 -7.65
CA ALA A 228 -8.87 1.06 -8.00
C ALA A 228 -8.03 1.50 -9.19
N VAL A 229 -6.71 1.43 -9.04
CA VAL A 229 -5.77 1.49 -10.16
C VAL A 229 -5.46 0.06 -10.60
N ARG A 230 -5.42 -0.19 -11.91
CA ARG A 230 -5.11 -1.50 -12.51
C ARG A 230 -4.30 -1.29 -13.78
N GLY A 231 -3.37 -2.18 -14.09
CA GLY A 231 -2.52 -2.08 -15.28
C GLY A 231 -1.10 -2.51 -15.01
N GLY A 232 -0.15 -1.80 -15.61
CA GLY A 232 1.29 -2.01 -15.41
C GLY A 232 1.80 -3.35 -15.93
N PRO A 233 2.98 -3.79 -15.48
CA PRO A 233 3.67 -4.94 -16.06
C PRO A 233 2.88 -6.24 -15.91
N ARG A 234 2.08 -6.37 -14.84
CA ARG A 234 1.24 -7.55 -14.62
C ARG A 234 0.17 -7.73 -15.68
N LEU A 235 -0.46 -6.63 -16.10
CA LEU A 235 -1.46 -6.66 -17.16
C LEU A 235 -0.78 -6.79 -18.52
N ARG A 236 0.27 -6.00 -18.77
CA ARG A 236 0.99 -5.94 -20.05
C ARG A 236 1.62 -7.28 -20.43
N LEU A 237 2.29 -7.95 -19.49
CA LEU A 237 3.06 -9.16 -19.77
C LEU A 237 2.26 -10.45 -19.53
N PHE A 238 1.35 -10.45 -18.56
CA PHE A 238 0.68 -11.68 -18.09
C PHE A 238 -0.85 -11.64 -18.20
N GLY A 239 -1.44 -10.55 -18.70
CA GLY A 239 -2.89 -10.39 -18.79
C GLY A 239 -3.59 -10.31 -17.43
N ARG A 240 -2.86 -10.03 -16.34
CA ARG A 240 -3.40 -10.05 -14.97
C ARG A 240 -3.77 -8.66 -14.48
N SER A 241 -5.08 -8.39 -14.50
CA SER A 241 -5.66 -7.16 -13.95
C SER A 241 -5.80 -7.25 -12.43
N MET A 242 -4.70 -7.03 -11.71
CA MET A 242 -4.71 -6.91 -10.24
C MET A 242 -4.98 -5.46 -9.81
N ARG A 243 -5.51 -5.28 -8.60
CA ARG A 243 -5.63 -3.94 -8.01
C ARG A 243 -4.25 -3.49 -7.52
N LEU A 244 -3.77 -2.38 -8.05
CA LEU A 244 -2.50 -1.73 -7.75
C LEU A 244 -2.75 -0.38 -7.07
N SER A 245 -3.60 -0.36 -6.05
CA SER A 245 -3.81 0.83 -5.21
C SER A 245 -4.10 0.45 -3.76
N LYS A 246 -3.64 1.29 -2.82
CA LYS A 246 -3.78 1.14 -1.37
C LYS A 246 -4.00 2.49 -0.70
N PHE A 247 -4.17 2.44 0.62
CA PHE A 247 -4.23 3.62 1.48
C PHE A 247 -3.17 3.50 2.59
N PRO A 248 -1.88 3.71 2.29
CA PRO A 248 -0.78 3.43 3.21
C PRO A 248 -0.76 4.40 4.39
N LEU A 249 -1.05 5.68 4.17
CA LEU A 249 -1.15 6.68 5.24
C LEU A 249 -2.62 6.98 5.53
N MET A 250 -3.09 6.72 6.75
CA MET A 250 -4.49 6.93 7.11
C MET A 250 -4.71 7.31 8.57
N TRP A 251 -5.71 8.15 8.80
CA TRP A 251 -6.29 8.38 10.12
C TRP A 251 -7.18 7.21 10.52
N VAL A 252 -6.83 6.57 11.64
CA VAL A 252 -7.53 5.40 12.17
C VAL A 252 -8.42 5.83 13.34
N ASP A 253 -9.68 6.13 13.07
CA ASP A 253 -10.71 6.44 14.08
C ASP A 253 -11.53 5.20 14.46
N LYS A 254 -12.51 5.31 15.37
CA LYS A 254 -13.38 4.18 15.78
C LYS A 254 -14.12 3.47 14.63
N LYS A 255 -14.28 4.12 13.47
CA LYS A 255 -15.00 3.58 12.31
C LYS A 255 -14.06 2.90 11.30
N THR A 256 -12.75 3.11 11.42
CA THR A 256 -11.77 2.61 10.45
C THR A 256 -11.42 1.15 10.70
N ASP A 257 -11.63 0.28 9.74
CA ASP A 257 -11.29 -1.14 9.88
C ASP A 257 -10.93 -1.77 8.54
N TYR A 258 -10.12 -2.82 8.57
CA TYR A 258 -9.86 -3.63 7.39
C TYR A 258 -10.92 -4.72 7.19
N ARG A 259 -11.56 -5.21 8.27
CA ARG A 259 -12.54 -6.30 8.21
C ARG A 259 -13.76 -6.04 7.32
N ARG A 260 -14.33 -4.82 7.32
CA ARG A 260 -15.44 -4.44 6.42
C ARG A 260 -14.94 -4.05 5.03
N GLY A 261 -13.64 -3.75 4.90
CA GLY A 261 -13.00 -3.34 3.66
C GLY A 261 -12.07 -4.42 3.08
N SER A 262 -10.88 -3.98 2.69
CA SER A 262 -9.75 -4.81 2.30
C SER A 262 -8.44 -4.09 2.62
N ILE A 263 -7.29 -4.78 2.56
CA ILE A 263 -5.98 -4.11 2.72
C ILE A 263 -5.77 -2.98 1.69
N HIS A 264 -6.42 -3.07 0.53
CA HIS A 264 -6.38 -2.10 -0.57
C HIS A 264 -7.47 -1.02 -0.50
N GLY A 265 -8.29 -1.04 0.55
CA GLY A 265 -9.46 -0.18 0.67
C GLY A 265 -10.12 -0.38 2.02
N PRO A 266 -9.59 0.24 3.09
CA PRO A 266 -10.13 0.08 4.44
C PRO A 266 -11.55 0.65 4.54
N GLY A 267 -12.37 0.06 5.39
CA GLY A 267 -13.64 0.65 5.82
C GLY A 267 -13.40 1.95 6.62
N PRO A 268 -14.30 2.94 6.60
CA PRO A 268 -15.47 2.98 5.74
C PRO A 268 -15.14 3.38 4.30
N CYS A 269 -15.64 2.61 3.34
CA CYS A 269 -15.26 2.73 1.93
C CYS A 269 -15.62 4.07 1.28
N PHE A 270 -16.58 4.81 1.86
CA PHE A 270 -16.94 6.14 1.35
C PHE A 270 -15.82 7.18 1.51
N ARG A 271 -14.79 6.90 2.33
CA ARG A 271 -13.58 7.74 2.47
C ARG A 271 -12.52 7.46 1.40
N ASN A 272 -12.74 6.48 0.52
CA ASN A 272 -11.71 5.95 -0.38
C ASN A 272 -11.88 6.45 -1.83
N PHE A 273 -12.61 7.56 -2.02
CA PHE A 273 -12.84 8.19 -3.32
C PHE A 273 -12.10 9.52 -3.37
N LEU A 274 -10.77 9.42 -3.46
CA LEU A 274 -9.83 10.53 -3.34
C LEU A 274 -8.92 10.59 -4.58
N PRO A 275 -8.31 11.75 -4.91
CA PRO A 275 -7.16 11.77 -5.81
C PRO A 275 -6.04 10.92 -5.24
N ALA A 276 -5.18 10.36 -6.12
CA ALA A 276 -3.92 9.79 -5.69
C ALA A 276 -3.03 10.93 -5.15
N THR A 277 -2.72 10.93 -3.86
CA THR A 277 -1.92 11.98 -3.19
C THR A 277 -0.57 11.46 -2.70
N GLY A 278 -0.23 10.23 -3.06
CA GLY A 278 1.07 9.61 -2.84
C GLY A 278 1.19 8.39 -3.74
N ALA A 279 2.28 7.65 -3.62
CA ALA A 279 2.51 6.39 -4.32
C ALA A 279 3.28 5.39 -3.45
N LEU A 280 3.17 4.10 -3.78
CA LEU A 280 3.99 3.05 -3.21
C LEU A 280 4.92 2.55 -4.31
N LEU A 281 6.22 2.77 -4.16
CA LEU A 281 7.22 2.08 -4.96
C LEU A 281 7.21 0.63 -4.48
N HIS A 282 6.72 -0.27 -5.33
CA HIS A 282 6.48 -1.65 -4.98
C HIS A 282 7.61 -2.51 -5.56
N TYR A 283 8.54 -2.91 -4.70
CA TYR A 283 9.69 -3.72 -5.06
C TYR A 283 9.26 -5.17 -5.32
N ARG A 284 8.64 -5.38 -6.49
CA ARG A 284 7.98 -6.64 -6.82
C ARG A 284 8.76 -7.51 -7.80
N PHE A 285 9.55 -6.89 -8.68
CA PHE A 285 10.29 -7.57 -9.73
C PHE A 285 11.78 -7.32 -9.54
N SER A 286 12.52 -8.39 -9.29
CA SER A 286 13.95 -8.46 -9.01
C SER A 286 14.49 -9.86 -9.26
N SER A 287 15.78 -10.07 -8.96
CA SER A 287 16.45 -11.36 -9.04
C SER A 287 15.85 -12.45 -8.15
N LEU A 288 15.09 -12.08 -7.10
CA LEU A 288 14.45 -13.04 -6.19
C LEU A 288 13.02 -13.39 -6.60
N SER A 289 12.41 -12.58 -7.48
CA SER A 289 10.97 -12.60 -7.69
C SER A 289 10.44 -13.91 -8.28
N VAL A 290 11.20 -14.59 -9.14
CA VAL A 290 10.78 -15.87 -9.70
C VAL A 290 10.60 -16.92 -8.59
N GLY A 291 11.56 -17.01 -7.67
CA GLY A 291 11.50 -17.88 -6.50
C GLY A 291 10.36 -17.49 -5.55
N GLU A 292 10.22 -16.21 -5.24
CA GLU A 292 9.16 -15.70 -4.37
C GLU A 292 7.75 -15.96 -4.91
N PHE A 293 7.53 -15.72 -6.21
CA PHE A 293 6.24 -15.96 -6.86
C PHE A 293 5.90 -17.45 -6.87
N LYS A 294 6.87 -18.33 -7.14
CA LYS A 294 6.69 -19.79 -7.07
C LYS A 294 6.30 -20.23 -5.65
N ARG A 295 6.98 -19.71 -4.62
CA ARG A 295 6.64 -19.97 -3.22
C ARG A 295 5.20 -19.54 -2.92
N ILE A 296 4.84 -18.30 -3.25
CA ILE A 296 3.49 -17.74 -3.03
C ILE A 296 2.41 -18.54 -3.78
N ALA A 297 2.71 -19.01 -5.00
CA ALA A 297 1.78 -19.83 -5.78
C ALA A 297 1.57 -21.24 -5.19
N SER A 298 2.61 -21.81 -4.56
CA SER A 298 2.59 -23.14 -3.94
C SER A 298 1.90 -23.15 -2.57
N GLU A 299 2.00 -22.06 -1.81
CA GLU A 299 1.32 -21.90 -0.53
C GLU A 299 -0.19 -21.75 -0.81
N LYS A 300 -1.00 -22.78 -0.47
CA LYS A 300 -2.47 -22.83 -0.67
C LYS A 300 -3.25 -21.82 0.19
N SER A 301 -2.60 -20.76 0.65
CA SER A 301 -3.09 -19.84 1.66
C SER A 301 -4.15 -18.84 1.14
N HIS A 302 -4.39 -18.65 -0.18
CA HIS A 302 -5.23 -17.53 -0.67
C HIS A 302 -6.20 -17.83 -1.83
N ALA A 303 -7.50 -17.61 -1.64
CA ALA A 303 -8.48 -17.49 -2.74
C ALA A 303 -8.40 -16.12 -3.45
N GLY A 304 -8.21 -16.10 -4.77
CA GLY A 304 -8.21 -14.91 -5.64
C GLY A 304 -6.84 -14.29 -5.93
N GLY A 305 -5.93 -14.25 -4.95
CA GLY A 305 -4.54 -13.77 -5.16
C GLY A 305 -3.60 -14.84 -5.72
N ALA A 306 -3.70 -16.07 -5.20
CA ALA A 306 -2.86 -17.19 -5.63
C ALA A 306 -3.13 -17.59 -7.10
N GLU A 307 -4.34 -17.37 -7.60
CA GLU A 307 -4.66 -17.58 -9.01
C GLU A 307 -3.86 -16.65 -9.92
N HIS A 308 -3.72 -15.37 -9.54
CA HIS A 308 -2.89 -14.43 -10.29
C HIS A 308 -1.41 -14.82 -10.25
N TYR A 309 -0.89 -15.18 -9.07
CA TYR A 309 0.51 -15.60 -8.95
C TYR A 309 0.79 -16.90 -9.68
N ARG A 310 -0.09 -17.90 -9.56
CA ARG A 310 0.01 -19.17 -10.29
C ARG A 310 0.05 -18.94 -11.79
N ALA A 311 -0.86 -18.11 -12.29
CA ALA A 311 -0.90 -17.81 -13.71
C ALA A 311 0.32 -17.03 -14.24
N ILE A 312 0.97 -16.21 -13.40
CA ILE A 312 2.24 -15.56 -13.77
C ILE A 312 3.35 -16.61 -13.80
N VAL A 313 3.41 -17.49 -12.80
CA VAL A 313 4.41 -18.57 -12.72
C VAL A 313 4.28 -19.59 -13.85
N GLU A 314 3.04 -19.88 -14.28
CA GLU A 314 2.75 -20.80 -15.40
C GLU A 314 3.02 -20.16 -16.78
N ASN A 315 3.28 -18.85 -16.84
CA ASN A 315 3.65 -18.19 -18.08
C ASN A 315 5.12 -18.48 -18.40
N GLU A 316 5.39 -19.11 -19.54
CA GLU A 316 6.75 -19.49 -19.98
C GLU A 316 7.74 -18.32 -20.03
N ARG A 317 7.24 -17.09 -20.23
CA ARG A 317 8.09 -15.89 -20.25
C ARG A 317 8.56 -15.47 -18.86
N PHE A 318 7.94 -15.94 -17.78
CA PHE A 318 8.30 -15.57 -16.42
C PHE A 318 9.48 -16.41 -15.93
N SER A 319 10.67 -16.02 -16.38
CA SER A 319 11.96 -16.58 -15.98
C SER A 319 12.92 -15.49 -15.52
N ASP A 320 14.07 -15.92 -15.00
CA ASP A 320 15.17 -15.03 -14.59
C ASP A 320 15.73 -14.21 -15.78
N ASP A 321 15.55 -14.70 -17.01
CA ASP A 321 15.90 -14.04 -18.27
C ASP A 321 14.85 -13.02 -18.76
N LEU A 322 13.75 -12.81 -18.03
CA LEU A 322 12.74 -11.84 -18.44
C LEU A 322 13.25 -10.42 -18.24
N SER A 323 13.19 -9.59 -19.30
CA SER A 323 13.20 -8.13 -19.17
C SER A 323 11.76 -7.61 -19.20
N LEU A 324 11.44 -6.75 -18.24
CA LEU A 324 10.15 -6.05 -18.22
C LEU A 324 10.20 -4.75 -19.03
N VAL A 325 11.39 -4.29 -19.41
CA VAL A 325 11.58 -3.01 -20.10
C VAL A 325 10.88 -3.00 -21.47
N TYR A 326 10.26 -1.88 -21.79
CA TYR A 326 9.72 -1.56 -23.11
C TYR A 326 9.86 -0.06 -23.38
N GLU A 327 9.43 0.40 -24.56
CA GLU A 327 9.51 1.82 -24.95
C GLU A 327 8.87 2.78 -23.93
N GLY A 328 7.80 2.36 -23.25
CA GLY A 328 7.13 3.17 -22.22
C GLY A 328 7.69 3.02 -20.81
N SER A 329 8.79 2.30 -20.62
CA SER A 329 9.45 2.18 -19.31
C SER A 329 10.10 3.50 -18.92
N VAL A 330 10.01 3.83 -17.64
CA VAL A 330 10.52 5.08 -17.07
C VAL A 330 11.47 4.76 -15.92
N HIS A 331 12.62 5.41 -15.90
CA HIS A 331 13.53 5.41 -14.75
C HIS A 331 13.00 6.33 -13.64
N TYR A 332 12.91 5.82 -12.41
CA TYR A 332 12.50 6.57 -11.25
C TYR A 332 13.62 7.48 -10.75
N THR A 333 13.38 8.80 -10.77
CA THR A 333 14.36 9.81 -10.32
C THR A 333 13.94 10.51 -9.03
N GLY A 334 12.77 10.19 -8.50
CA GLY A 334 12.28 10.73 -7.23
C GLY A 334 10.77 11.01 -7.23
N PRO A 335 10.21 11.35 -6.05
CA PRO A 335 8.81 11.75 -5.89
C PRO A 335 8.34 12.80 -6.92
N ALA A 336 9.13 13.84 -7.21
CA ALA A 336 8.75 14.88 -8.18
C ALA A 336 8.39 14.32 -9.56
N SER A 337 9.14 13.34 -10.06
CA SER A 337 8.90 12.70 -11.37
C SER A 337 7.54 11.99 -11.46
N LEU A 338 7.01 11.49 -10.33
CA LEU A 338 5.69 10.87 -10.27
C LEU A 338 4.56 11.89 -10.25
N VAL A 339 4.81 13.10 -9.71
CA VAL A 339 3.88 14.22 -9.80
C VAL A 339 3.79 14.70 -11.25
N GLU A 340 4.93 14.99 -11.87
CA GLU A 340 5.03 15.49 -13.25
C GLU A 340 4.36 14.55 -14.26
N ARG A 341 4.48 13.24 -14.03
CA ARG A 341 3.87 12.21 -14.89
C ARG A 341 2.42 11.90 -14.54
N GLY A 342 1.84 12.54 -13.53
CA GLY A 342 0.43 12.37 -13.17
C GLY A 342 0.10 11.10 -12.37
N PHE A 343 1.10 10.44 -11.77
CA PHE A 343 0.86 9.31 -10.88
C PHE A 343 0.28 9.77 -9.53
N MET A 344 0.73 10.91 -9.02
CA MET A 344 0.18 11.51 -7.81
C MET A 344 -0.01 13.00 -7.98
N VAL A 345 -0.95 13.55 -7.23
CA VAL A 345 -1.36 14.95 -7.33
C VAL A 345 -0.75 15.74 -6.19
N ASP A 346 -0.12 16.86 -6.52
CA ASP A 346 0.15 17.93 -5.56
C ASP A 346 -1.16 18.67 -5.26
N LEU A 347 -1.57 18.68 -3.99
CA LEU A 347 -2.83 19.32 -3.57
C LEU A 347 -2.86 20.84 -3.81
N ARG A 348 -1.70 21.48 -4.02
CA ARG A 348 -1.62 22.90 -4.40
C ARG A 348 -2.17 23.14 -5.81
N ASP A 349 -2.09 22.14 -6.69
CA ASP A 349 -2.52 22.20 -8.09
C ASP A 349 -4.01 21.80 -8.25
N VAL A 350 -4.66 21.40 -7.15
CA VAL A 350 -6.10 21.11 -7.13
C VAL A 350 -6.86 22.41 -6.89
N VAL A 351 -7.52 22.92 -7.94
CA VAL A 351 -8.32 24.17 -7.92
C VAL A 351 -9.24 24.21 -6.69
N ARG A 352 -9.20 25.30 -5.91
CA ARG A 352 -9.93 25.44 -4.62
C ARG A 352 -11.45 25.19 -4.69
N GLY A 353 -12.10 25.50 -5.82
CA GLY A 353 -13.53 25.21 -6.07
C GLY A 353 -13.85 23.72 -6.31
N SER A 354 -12.84 22.85 -6.31
CA SER A 354 -12.98 21.40 -6.46
C SER A 354 -13.19 20.66 -5.14
N ARG A 355 -13.03 21.35 -4.01
CA ARG A 355 -13.03 20.75 -2.67
C ARG A 355 -14.46 20.34 -2.28
N PRO A 356 -14.70 19.11 -1.80
CA PRO A 356 -15.98 18.78 -1.20
C PRO A 356 -16.17 19.68 0.02
N SER A 357 -17.35 20.31 0.12
CA SER A 357 -17.80 20.98 1.33
C SER A 357 -18.15 19.95 2.40
N CYS A 358 -17.18 19.13 2.81
CA CYS A 358 -17.38 18.16 3.87
C CYS A 358 -16.87 18.73 5.18
N ARG A 359 -17.63 19.67 5.77
CA ARG A 359 -17.70 19.76 7.24
C ARG A 359 -18.36 18.45 7.68
N THR A 360 -17.56 17.43 7.97
CA THR A 360 -18.06 16.27 8.69
C THR A 360 -17.61 16.39 10.13
N SER A 361 -18.61 16.56 10.99
CA SER A 361 -18.54 16.40 12.43
C SER A 361 -17.79 15.13 12.82
N ALA A 362 -17.10 15.24 13.96
CA ALA A 362 -16.24 14.26 14.62
C ALA A 362 -16.74 12.81 14.62
#